data_AF-A0A2K6MQ54-F1
#
_entry.id   AF-A0A2K6MQ54-F1
#
_cell.length_a   1.000
_cell.length_b   1.000
_cell.length_c   1.000
_cell.angle_alpha   90.00
_cell.angle_beta   90.00
_cell.angle_gamma   90.00
#
_symmetry.space_group_name_H-M   'P 1'
#
loop_
_entity.id
_entity.type
_entity.pdbx_description
1 polymer ?
#
loop_
_entity_poly.entity_id
_entity_poly.type
_entity_poly.pdbx_seq_one_letter_code
_entity_poly.pdbx_strand_id
1 'polypeptide(L)' 'MGLCDFVRSGLEVSDDPEKVCNEVVDTYNISVILICFPNAPKVSAEAGKKEAELDKYLECRVEEIIKNIN' A
#
# COMPACT_ATOMS: atom_id res chain seq x y z
N MET A 1 12.47 5.81 5.08
CA MET A 1 11.08 5.35 5.23
C MET A 1 11.14 4.03 5.97
N GLY A 2 10.60 3.97 7.18
CA GLY A 2 10.61 2.75 8.01
C GLY A 2 9.26 2.03 7.98
N LEU A 3 9.14 0.91 8.71
CA LEU A 3 7.90 0.13 8.82
C LEU A 3 6.71 0.98 9.31
N CYS A 4 6.94 1.92 10.24
CA CYS A 4 5.88 2.79 10.75
C CYS A 4 5.30 3.73 9.66
N ASP A 5 6.14 4.23 8.75
CA ASP A 5 5.69 5.09 7.66
C ASP A 5 4.85 4.28 6.67
N PHE A 6 5.29 3.05 6.38
CA PHE A 6 4.60 2.11 5.51
C PHE A 6 3.21 1.71 6.07
N VAL A 7 3.13 1.35 7.35
CA VAL A 7 1.84 1.04 7.99
C VAL A 7 0.92 2.25 8.01
N ARG A 8 1.46 3.46 8.23
CA ARG A 8 0.67 4.69 8.19
C ARG A 8 0.09 4.94 6.80
N SER A 9 0.91 4.83 5.74
CA SER A 9 0.42 5.02 4.37
C SER A 9 -0.64 3.96 4.01
N GLY A 10 -0.45 2.71 4.43
CA GLY A 10 -1.45 1.66 4.25
C GLY A 10 -2.79 2.00 4.92
N LEU A 11 -2.77 2.51 6.16
CA LEU A 11 -3.97 2.93 6.89
C LEU A 11 -4.65 4.19 6.32
N GLU A 12 -3.92 5.02 5.58
CA GLU A 12 -4.49 6.17 4.86
C GLU A 12 -5.18 5.74 3.55
N VAL A 13 -4.88 4.55 3.04
CA VAL A 13 -5.48 3.98 1.82
C VAL A 13 -6.59 2.97 2.15
N SER A 14 -6.44 2.20 3.23
CA SER A 14 -7.34 1.12 3.64
C SER A 14 -7.65 1.16 5.13
N ASP A 15 -8.92 1.02 5.52
CA ASP A 15 -9.35 0.89 6.91
C ASP A 15 -9.35 -0.56 7.41
N ASP A 16 -9.11 -1.54 6.53
CA ASP A 16 -8.95 -2.95 6.85
C ASP A 16 -7.53 -3.24 7.39
N PRO A 17 -7.37 -3.55 8.70
CA PRO A 17 -6.06 -3.84 9.29
C PRO A 17 -5.45 -5.14 8.77
N GLU A 18 -6.26 -6.13 8.37
CA GLU A 18 -5.76 -7.40 7.85
C GLU A 18 -5.08 -7.19 6.50
N LYS A 19 -5.68 -6.35 5.64
CA LYS A 19 -5.07 -5.95 4.37
C LYS A 19 -3.71 -5.28 4.56
N VAL A 20 -3.63 -4.31 5.48
CA VAL A 20 -2.35 -3.62 5.79
C VAL A 20 -1.33 -4.60 6.37
N CYS A 21 -1.77 -5.57 7.19
CA CYS A 21 -0.87 -6.62 7.69
C CYS A 21 -0.36 -7.52 6.57
N ASN A 22 -1.20 -7.91 5.63
CA ASN A 22 -0.80 -8.72 4.47
C ASN A 22 0.22 -7.98 3.61
N GLU A 23 0.03 -6.68 3.35
CA GLU A 23 1.02 -5.86 2.63
C GLU A 23 2.39 -5.83 3.35
N VAL A 24 2.40 -5.77 4.68
CA VAL A 24 3.64 -5.86 5.49
C VAL A 24 4.27 -7.26 5.38
N VAL A 25 3.46 -8.32 5.47
CA VAL A 25 3.93 -9.71 5.36
C VAL A 25 4.54 -9.96 3.99
N ASP A 26 3.89 -9.52 2.91
CA ASP A 26 4.38 -9.68 1.55
C ASP A 26 5.70 -8.92 1.31
N THR A 27 5.82 -7.72 1.89
CA THR A 27 7.00 -6.87 1.73
C THR A 27 8.19 -7.38 2.56
N TYR A 28 7.95 -7.80 3.80
CA TYR A 28 9.02 -8.06 4.78
C TYR A 28 9.16 -9.54 5.18
N ASN A 29 8.24 -10.42 4.77
CA ASN A 29 8.19 -11.85 5.14
C ASN A 29 8.27 -12.10 6.66
N ILE A 30 7.61 -11.25 7.44
CA ILE A 30 7.55 -11.32 8.91
C ILE A 30 6.12 -11.58 9.39
N SER A 31 5.95 -12.06 10.63
CA SER A 31 4.64 -12.02 11.30
C SER A 31 4.43 -10.67 11.98
N VAL A 32 3.22 -10.10 11.86
CA VAL A 32 2.88 -8.77 12.39
C VAL A 32 1.53 -8.80 13.13
N ILE A 33 1.42 -8.00 14.19
CA ILE A 33 0.15 -7.72 14.87
C ILE A 33 -0.03 -6.20 14.84
N LEU A 34 -1.12 -5.73 14.22
CA LEU A 34 -1.48 -4.32 14.15
C LEU A 34 -2.63 -4.00 15.11
N ILE A 35 -2.43 -3.02 16.00
CA ILE A 35 -3.43 -2.56 16.95
C ILE A 35 -3.78 -1.10 16.65
N CYS A 36 -5.02 -0.85 16.22
CA CYS A 36 -5.50 0.48 15.87
C CYS A 36 -6.24 1.14 17.06
N PHE A 37 -5.76 2.30 17.50
CA PHE A 37 -6.44 3.14 18.49
C PHE A 37 -7.43 4.10 17.81
N PRO A 38 -8.37 4.74 18.54
CA PRO A 38 -9.36 5.66 17.96
C PRO A 38 -8.79 6.83 17.14
N ASN A 39 -7.55 7.24 17.44
CA ASN A 39 -6.83 8.32 16.73
C ASN A 39 -5.82 7.78 15.70
N ALA A 40 -5.95 6.50 15.30
CA ALA A 40 -5.18 5.96 14.19
C ALA A 40 -5.43 6.77 12.90
N PRO A 41 -4.49 6.77 11.95
CA PRO A 41 -4.71 7.33 10.62
C PRO A 41 -6.01 6.80 10.02
N LYS A 42 -6.76 7.69 9.36
CA LYS A 42 -8.01 7.35 8.70
C LYS A 42 -7.82 7.39 7.20
N VAL A 43 -8.65 6.61 6.50
CA VAL A 43 -8.67 6.61 5.04
C VAL A 43 -8.87 8.02 4.51
N SER A 44 -7.99 8.41 3.59
CA SER A 44 -7.98 9.70 2.91
C SER A 44 -8.28 9.48 1.43
N ALA A 45 -9.25 10.23 0.91
CA ALA A 45 -9.58 10.21 -0.52
C ALA A 45 -8.39 10.63 -1.40
N GLU A 46 -7.51 11.50 -0.88
CA GLU A 46 -6.30 11.92 -1.58
C GLU A 46 -5.28 10.77 -1.65
N ALA A 47 -5.10 10.03 -0.55
CA ALA A 47 -4.18 8.89 -0.50
C ALA A 47 -4.64 7.78 -1.46
N GLY A 48 -5.93 7.42 -1.42
CA GLY A 48 -6.50 6.44 -2.35
C GLY A 48 -6.38 6.85 -3.83
N LYS A 49 -6.51 8.15 -4.15
CA LYS A 49 -6.31 8.65 -5.52
C LYS A 49 -4.85 8.54 -5.97
N LYS A 50 -3.90 8.89 -5.10
CA LYS A 50 -2.46 8.78 -5.39
C LYS A 50 -2.05 7.32 -5.62
N GLU A 51 -2.59 6.40 -4.81
CA GLU A 51 -2.35 4.96 -4.96
C GLU A 51 -2.84 4.48 -6.33
N ALA A 52 -4.10 4.79 -6.70
CA ALA A 52 -4.66 4.40 -7.98
C ALA A 52 -3.92 5.00 -9.19
N GLU A 53 -3.41 6.23 -9.07
CA GLU A 53 -2.58 6.86 -10.11
C GLU A 53 -1.23 6.15 -10.25
N LEU A 54 -0.62 5.73 -9.12
CA LEU A 54 0.63 4.99 -9.11
C LEU A 54 0.47 3.59 -9.69
N ASP A 55 -0.57 2.85 -9.31
CA ASP A 55 -0.88 1.53 -9.85
C ASP A 55 -1.04 1.59 -11.37
N LYS A 56 -1.86 2.53 -11.86
CA LYS A 56 -2.06 2.72 -13.30
C LYS A 56 -0.77 3.06 -14.03
N TYR A 57 0.08 3.89 -13.43
CA TYR A 57 1.39 4.21 -13.99
C TYR A 57 2.27 2.96 -14.10
N LEU A 58 2.31 2.13 -13.06
CA LEU A 58 3.08 0.88 -13.05
C LEU A 58 2.54 -0.13 -14.07
N GLU A 59 1.23 -0.29 -14.18
CA GLU A 59 0.59 -1.14 -15.21
C GLU A 59 1.02 -0.70 -16.62
N CYS A 60 0.89 0.59 -16.94
CA CYS A 60 1.30 1.14 -18.24
C CYS A 60 2.80 0.89 -18.51
N ARG A 61 3.64 1.10 -17.49
CA ARG A 61 5.09 0.86 -17.57
C ARG A 61 5.42 -0.60 -17.83
N VAL A 62 4.73 -1.53 -17.18
CA VAL A 62 4.92 -2.97 -17.36
C VAL A 62 4.50 -3.38 -18.77
N GLU A 63 3.37 -2.89 -19.29
CA GLU A 63 2.93 -3.15 -20.66
C GLU A 63 3.95 -2.69 -21.70
N GLU A 64 4.52 -1.49 -21.53
CA GLU A 64 5.56 -0.96 -22.41
C GLU A 64 6.83 -1.83 -22.38
N ILE A 65 7.25 -2.28 -21.19
CA ILE A 65 8.43 -3.14 -21.06
C ILE A 65 8.20 -4.48 -21.75
N ILE A 66 7.04 -5.12 -21.55
CA ILE A 66 6.70 -6.40 -22.17
C ILE A 66 6.68 -6.29 -23.71
N LYS A 67 6.13 -5.20 -24.26
CA LYS A 67 6.14 -4.93 -25.71
C LYS A 67 7.53 -4.77 -26.30
N ASN A 68 8.52 -4.32 -25.50
CA ASN A 68 9.90 -4.15 -25.94
C ASN A 68 10.76 -5.42 -25.78
N ILE A 69 10.25 -6.44 -25.06
CA ILE A 69 10.93 -7.73 -24.85
C ILE A 69 10.47 -8.77 -25.89
N ASN A 70 9.25 -8.62 -26.44
CA ASN A 70 8.73 -9.41 -27.56
C ASN A 70 9.13 -8.82 -28.92
#